data_AF-A0A7Y2TCF8-F1
#
_entry.id   AF-A0A7Y2TCF8-F1
#
_cell.length_a   1.000
_cell.length_b   1.000
_cell.length_c   1.000
_cell.angle_alpha   90.00
_cell.angle_beta   90.00
_cell.angle_gamma   90.00
#
_symmetry.space_group_name_H-M   'P 1'
#
loop_
_entity.id
_entity.type
_entity.pdbx_description
1 polymer ?
#
loop_
_entity_poly.entity_id
_entity_poly.type
_entity_poly.pdbx_seq_one_letter_code
_entity_poly.pdbx_strand_id
1 'polypeptide(L)'
;MSTEKILSDVKKFVGTKFREEGQDENLYHNLTHTAEVVNAVQEIAEASGVGDEDMEVLLIAAWFHDLGFIDRCDGHEDIGKNYAKIFLEEKKYPSDKIHKIQSLIEATRLPRNPKNLMEEVICDADLYHLGTSEFKTKGDLLKKEIETKQGKEISDENWLDISLNFFEEHKFYTDYAKNKYEIQKNINKAKIDKVLNKMKKKKEGGEKKMESADQKTEKKEKKKKKEIDKGAGRSIETMFRNTIRTHVDFSSMADTKANIMISVNTLVLTIIVSIMVRKLDTNPHLVIPTAVLTLTSLFTLIYAILVTRPKVTSGTFTEDDIKKKKANLLFFGNFHKMELSDFSWGMREMINDKEFLYDNMIKDFYYLGQVLGEKYRKLRISYTIFMWGIIISVIAFAIAFLMFPEGTDLGPIIE
;
A
#
# COMPACT_ATOMS: atom_id res chain seq x y z
N MET A 1 -6.33 -17.54 31.07
CA MET A 1 -6.43 -16.10 30.73
C MET A 1 -6.74 -16.03 29.24
N SER A 2 -7.67 -15.19 28.77
CA SER A 2 -7.96 -15.10 27.33
C SER A 2 -6.81 -14.44 26.57
N THR A 3 -6.61 -14.84 25.31
CA THR A 3 -5.59 -14.30 24.39
C THR A 3 -5.66 -12.79 24.24
N GLU A 4 -6.87 -12.25 24.08
CA GLU A 4 -7.07 -10.80 23.98
C GLU A 4 -6.66 -10.06 25.27
N LYS A 5 -6.85 -10.68 26.44
CA LYS A 5 -6.50 -10.08 27.72
C LYS A 5 -4.98 -10.04 27.93
N ILE A 6 -4.25 -11.11 27.61
CA ILE A 6 -2.79 -11.11 27.74
C ILE A 6 -2.15 -10.09 26.79
N LEU A 7 -2.58 -10.04 25.53
CA LEU A 7 -2.05 -9.09 24.55
C LEU A 7 -2.34 -7.63 24.93
N SER A 8 -3.53 -7.35 25.48
CA SER A 8 -3.87 -6.03 26.00
C SER A 8 -2.97 -5.63 27.17
N ASP A 9 -2.75 -6.55 28.12
CA ASP A 9 -1.87 -6.34 29.27
C ASP A 9 -0.41 -6.11 28.84
N VAL A 10 0.10 -6.90 27.89
CA VAL A 10 1.45 -6.75 27.30
C VAL A 10 1.59 -5.39 26.63
N LYS A 11 0.66 -5.03 25.74
CA LYS A 11 0.67 -3.73 25.05
C LYS A 11 0.67 -2.56 26.05
N LYS A 12 -0.11 -2.65 27.12
CA LYS A 12 -0.15 -1.63 28.17
C LYS A 12 1.18 -1.54 28.91
N PHE A 13 1.76 -2.68 29.30
CA PHE A 13 3.05 -2.73 29.99
C PHE A 13 4.18 -2.12 29.15
N VAL A 14 4.35 -2.62 27.92
CA VAL A 14 5.39 -2.13 26.98
C VAL A 14 5.18 -0.66 26.66
N GLY A 15 3.94 -0.25 26.37
CA GLY A 15 3.62 1.14 26.09
C GLY A 15 3.88 2.08 27.26
N THR A 16 3.68 1.62 28.49
CA THR A 16 4.04 2.39 29.69
C THR A 16 5.54 2.47 29.87
N LYS A 17 6.27 1.36 29.72
CA LYS A 17 7.74 1.34 29.82
C LYS A 17 8.41 2.30 28.83
N PHE A 18 8.04 2.26 27.56
CA PHE A 18 8.57 3.21 26.57
C PHE A 18 8.23 4.67 26.88
N ARG A 19 7.09 4.96 27.52
CA ARG A 19 6.70 6.34 27.86
C ARG A 19 7.38 6.87 29.12
N GLU A 20 7.61 6.02 30.11
CA GLU A 20 8.14 6.42 31.41
C GLU A 20 9.67 6.33 31.48
N GLU A 21 10.25 5.36 30.77
CA GLU A 21 11.68 5.02 30.86
C GLU A 21 12.38 5.08 29.50
N GLY A 22 11.66 5.33 28.41
CA GLY A 22 12.26 5.48 27.08
C GLY A 22 13.26 6.64 27.02
N GLN A 23 14.41 6.39 26.40
CA GLN A 23 15.45 7.40 26.17
C GLN A 23 15.08 8.27 24.97
N ASP A 24 15.22 9.60 25.08
CA ASP A 24 14.93 10.56 24.00
C ASP A 24 15.82 10.34 22.76
N GLU A 25 16.97 9.71 22.97
CA GLU A 25 17.92 9.33 21.93
C GLU A 25 17.41 8.18 21.03
N ASN A 26 16.39 7.42 21.45
CA ASN A 26 15.81 6.29 20.71
C ASN A 26 14.83 6.77 19.62
N LEU A 27 15.36 7.43 18.58
CA LEU A 27 14.57 7.99 17.48
C LEU A 27 13.94 6.94 16.56
N TYR A 28 14.54 5.75 16.47
CA TYR A 28 14.05 4.61 15.70
C TYR A 28 13.44 3.54 16.61
N HIS A 29 14.18 3.04 17.60
CA HIS A 29 13.75 1.95 18.48
C HIS A 29 12.82 2.45 19.61
N ASN A 30 11.61 2.85 19.21
CA ASN A 30 10.58 3.39 20.09
C ASN A 30 9.24 2.66 19.93
N LEU A 31 8.26 3.05 20.75
CA LEU A 31 6.93 2.45 20.76
C LEU A 31 6.24 2.44 19.38
N THR A 32 6.50 3.44 18.53
CA THR A 32 5.93 3.49 17.18
C THR A 32 6.49 2.35 16.33
N HIS A 33 7.82 2.19 16.32
CA HIS A 33 8.47 1.10 15.61
C HIS A 33 8.01 -0.27 16.14
N THR A 34 7.97 -0.47 17.46
CA THR A 34 7.48 -1.72 18.06
C THR A 34 6.04 -2.04 17.61
N ALA A 35 5.15 -1.04 17.59
CA ALA A 35 3.77 -1.24 17.13
C ALA A 35 3.69 -1.58 15.63
N GLU A 36 4.56 -1.00 14.80
CA GLU A 36 4.65 -1.32 13.38
C GLU A 36 5.15 -2.75 13.15
N VAL A 37 6.16 -3.20 13.90
CA VAL A 37 6.66 -4.58 13.84
C VAL A 37 5.57 -5.56 14.27
N VAL A 38 4.81 -5.26 15.33
CA VAL A 38 3.65 -6.09 15.74
C VAL A 38 2.62 -6.23 14.61
N ASN A 39 2.30 -5.13 13.91
CA ASN A 39 1.38 -5.18 12.77
C ASN A 39 1.95 -6.00 11.61
N ALA A 40 3.26 -5.87 11.33
CA ALA A 40 3.93 -6.64 10.30
C ALA A 40 3.98 -8.14 10.64
N VAL A 41 4.24 -8.48 11.91
CA VAL A 41 4.18 -9.87 12.41
C VAL A 41 2.79 -10.44 12.19
N GLN A 42 1.74 -9.71 12.57
CA GLN A 42 0.36 -10.15 12.34
C GLN A 42 0.09 -10.46 10.87
N GLU A 43 0.41 -9.51 9.98
CA GLU A 43 0.15 -9.64 8.55
C GLU A 43 0.93 -10.80 7.91
N ILE A 44 2.23 -10.93 8.23
CA ILE A 44 3.08 -11.99 7.67
C ILE A 44 2.68 -13.35 8.22
N ALA A 45 2.36 -13.45 9.51
CA ALA A 45 1.93 -14.69 10.15
C ALA A 45 0.57 -15.19 9.59
N GLU A 46 -0.41 -14.29 9.44
CA GLU A 46 -1.72 -14.62 8.84
C GLU A 46 -1.56 -15.14 7.40
N ALA A 47 -0.75 -14.45 6.59
CA ALA A 47 -0.51 -14.85 5.21
C ALA A 47 0.33 -16.15 5.09
N SER A 48 1.14 -16.46 6.10
CA SER A 48 1.94 -17.69 6.16
C SER A 48 1.21 -18.88 6.79
N GLY A 49 -0.05 -18.69 7.21
CA GLY A 49 -0.88 -19.76 7.77
C GLY A 49 -0.52 -20.16 9.21
N VAL A 50 0.05 -19.24 10.00
CA VAL A 50 0.32 -19.48 11.42
C VAL A 50 -1.00 -19.54 12.20
N GLY A 51 -1.17 -20.58 13.04
CA GLY A 51 -2.38 -20.75 13.85
C GLY A 51 -2.48 -19.79 15.04
N ASP A 52 -3.67 -19.64 15.60
CA ASP A 52 -3.99 -18.64 16.63
C ASP A 52 -3.11 -18.72 17.90
N GLU A 53 -2.76 -19.93 18.35
CA GLU A 53 -1.93 -20.11 19.54
C GLU A 53 -0.48 -19.63 19.34
N ASP A 54 0.08 -19.85 18.15
CA ASP A 54 1.42 -19.43 17.78
C ASP A 54 1.44 -17.94 17.38
N MET A 55 0.33 -17.43 16.82
CA MET A 55 0.11 -16.00 16.59
C MET A 55 0.17 -15.21 17.90
N GLU A 56 -0.51 -15.67 18.95
CA GLU A 56 -0.45 -15.05 20.29
C GLU A 56 1.00 -14.92 20.77
N VAL A 57 1.77 -16.01 20.66
CA VAL A 57 3.17 -16.08 21.07
C VAL A 57 4.05 -15.11 20.26
N LEU A 58 3.84 -15.04 18.94
CA LEU A 58 4.54 -14.12 18.04
C LEU A 58 4.27 -12.66 18.36
N LEU A 59 3.01 -12.29 18.57
CA LEU A 59 2.64 -10.92 18.89
C LEU A 59 3.21 -10.48 20.24
N ILE A 60 3.24 -11.36 21.25
CA ILE A 60 3.89 -11.06 22.52
C ILE A 60 5.40 -10.85 22.30
N ALA A 61 6.08 -11.73 21.57
CA ALA A 61 7.50 -11.57 21.26
C ALA A 61 7.78 -10.25 20.52
N ALA A 62 6.95 -9.89 19.55
CA ALA A 62 7.06 -8.64 18.80
C ALA A 62 6.90 -7.39 19.68
N TRP A 63 6.06 -7.42 20.72
CA TRP A 63 5.98 -6.32 21.67
C TRP A 63 7.24 -6.16 22.53
N PHE A 64 7.96 -7.25 22.81
CA PHE A 64 9.12 -7.23 23.70
C PHE A 64 10.48 -7.16 23.00
N HIS A 65 10.56 -7.41 21.69
CA HIS A 65 11.85 -7.58 20.99
C HIS A 65 12.83 -6.41 21.22
N ASP A 66 12.32 -5.18 21.10
CA ASP A 66 13.10 -3.96 21.25
C ASP A 66 13.00 -3.31 22.63
N LEU A 67 12.27 -3.89 23.58
CA LEU A 67 12.06 -3.24 24.88
C LEU A 67 13.39 -3.01 25.63
N GLY A 68 14.40 -3.83 25.37
CA GLY A 68 15.73 -3.68 25.97
C GLY A 68 16.47 -2.40 25.60
N PHE A 69 16.07 -1.70 24.53
CA PHE A 69 16.65 -0.41 24.14
C PHE A 69 16.42 0.71 25.16
N ILE A 70 15.50 0.51 26.11
CA ILE A 70 15.32 1.38 27.27
C ILE A 70 16.59 1.39 28.16
N ASP A 71 17.22 0.22 28.31
CA ASP A 71 18.38 0.06 29.21
C ASP A 71 19.71 0.21 28.47
N ARG A 72 19.88 -0.48 27.33
CA ARG A 72 21.10 -0.39 26.50
C ARG A 72 20.87 -0.90 25.08
N CYS A 73 21.70 -0.42 24.15
CA CYS A 73 21.71 -0.86 22.75
C CYS A 73 22.29 -2.26 22.57
N ASP A 74 23.47 -2.52 23.15
CA ASP A 74 24.16 -3.80 22.97
C ASP A 74 23.56 -4.89 23.86
N GLY A 75 23.11 -5.99 23.25
CA GLY A 75 22.41 -7.08 23.94
C GLY A 75 21.06 -6.66 24.52
N HIS A 76 20.34 -5.78 23.81
CA HIS A 76 18.98 -5.39 24.15
C HIS A 76 18.03 -6.59 24.10
N GLU A 77 18.31 -7.59 23.26
CA GLU A 77 17.51 -8.82 23.14
C GLU A 77 17.51 -9.61 24.46
N ASP A 78 18.67 -9.67 25.15
CA ASP A 78 18.77 -10.34 26.46
C ASP A 78 17.91 -9.66 27.52
N ILE A 79 17.83 -8.33 27.45
CA ILE A 79 17.02 -7.53 28.37
C ILE A 79 15.54 -7.66 28.01
N GLY A 80 15.18 -7.59 26.72
CA GLY A 80 13.81 -7.81 26.24
C GLY A 80 13.27 -9.19 26.65
N LYS A 81 14.08 -10.24 26.51
CA LYS A 81 13.76 -11.59 27.03
C LYS A 81 13.54 -11.62 28.53
N ASN A 82 14.31 -10.86 29.30
CA ASN A 82 14.17 -10.81 30.76
C ASN A 82 12.89 -10.07 31.17
N TYR A 83 12.59 -8.93 30.55
CA TYR A 83 11.32 -8.22 30.77
C TYR A 83 10.12 -9.09 30.42
N ALA A 84 10.15 -9.75 29.26
CA ALA A 84 9.10 -10.67 28.84
C ALA A 84 8.90 -11.78 29.87
N LYS A 85 9.98 -12.42 30.33
CA LYS A 85 9.94 -13.49 31.33
C LYS A 85 9.30 -13.02 32.64
N ILE A 86 9.81 -11.94 33.24
CA ILE A 86 9.33 -11.44 34.53
C ILE A 86 7.84 -11.09 34.46
N PHE A 87 7.45 -10.35 33.43
CA PHE A 87 6.06 -9.93 33.24
C PHE A 87 5.12 -11.12 33.04
N LEU A 88 5.51 -12.09 32.22
CA LEU A 88 4.68 -13.25 31.89
C LEU A 88 4.59 -14.25 33.07
N GLU A 89 5.66 -14.41 33.85
CA GLU A 89 5.65 -15.21 35.10
C GLU A 89 4.70 -14.60 36.13
N GLU A 90 4.72 -13.28 36.32
CA GLU A 90 3.77 -12.57 37.20
C GLU A 90 2.31 -12.80 36.77
N LYS A 91 2.07 -12.86 35.46
CA LYS A 91 0.76 -13.14 34.86
C LYS A 91 0.39 -14.63 34.84
N LYS A 92 1.23 -15.51 35.39
CA LYS A 92 1.06 -16.97 35.39
C LYS A 92 0.88 -17.55 33.99
N TYR A 93 1.60 -17.01 33.01
CA TYR A 93 1.59 -17.50 31.64
C TYR A 93 2.38 -18.82 31.52
N PRO A 94 2.01 -19.75 30.63
CA PRO A 94 2.66 -21.07 30.55
C PRO A 94 4.16 -21.00 30.25
N SER A 95 4.97 -21.71 31.04
CA SER A 95 6.45 -21.65 30.96
C SER A 95 7.00 -22.09 29.60
N ASP A 96 6.36 -23.07 28.94
CA ASP A 96 6.70 -23.53 27.60
C ASP A 96 6.54 -22.42 26.56
N LYS A 97 5.45 -21.63 26.66
CA LYS A 97 5.22 -20.47 25.79
C LYS A 97 6.20 -19.33 26.09
N ILE A 98 6.57 -19.10 27.36
CA ILE A 98 7.60 -18.11 27.73
C ILE A 98 8.93 -18.46 27.06
N HIS A 99 9.34 -19.72 27.06
CA HIS A 99 10.58 -20.15 26.38
C HIS A 99 10.52 -19.94 24.87
N LYS A 100 9.36 -20.17 24.22
CA LYS A 100 9.15 -19.84 22.81
C LYS A 100 9.30 -18.35 22.55
N ILE A 101 8.66 -17.49 23.36
CA ILE A 101 8.77 -16.02 23.25
C ILE A 101 10.22 -15.57 23.35
N GLN A 102 10.96 -16.10 24.33
CA GLN A 102 12.38 -15.77 24.49
C GLN A 102 13.23 -16.21 23.29
N SER A 103 12.91 -17.36 22.69
CA SER A 103 13.60 -17.85 21.49
C SER A 103 13.32 -16.99 20.26
N LEU A 104 12.09 -16.47 20.12
CA LEU A 104 11.72 -15.56 19.04
C LEU A 104 12.39 -14.19 19.16
N ILE A 105 12.48 -13.65 20.37
CA ILE A 105 13.24 -12.41 20.63
C ILE A 105 14.72 -12.64 20.32
N GLU A 106 15.28 -13.80 20.69
CA GLU A 106 16.68 -14.10 20.35
C GLU A 106 16.91 -14.20 18.83
N ALA A 107 15.91 -14.63 18.06
CA ALA A 107 16.02 -14.75 16.60
C ALA A 107 16.14 -13.39 15.89
N THR A 108 15.79 -12.27 16.53
CA THR A 108 15.98 -10.93 15.96
C THR A 108 17.44 -10.46 16.02
N ARG A 109 18.28 -11.09 16.84
CA ARG A 109 19.71 -10.75 16.99
C ARG A 109 20.47 -10.94 15.68
N LEU A 110 21.34 -9.98 15.34
CA LEU A 110 22.24 -10.07 14.19
C LEU A 110 23.52 -10.87 14.50
N PRO A 111 23.99 -11.75 13.59
CA PRO A 111 23.38 -12.15 12.32
C PRO A 111 22.23 -13.14 12.50
N ARG A 112 21.16 -12.98 11.72
CA ARG A 112 19.94 -13.80 11.84
C ARG A 112 20.07 -15.14 11.13
N ASN A 113 19.58 -16.20 11.76
CA ASN A 113 19.50 -17.55 11.19
C ASN A 113 18.24 -18.27 11.71
N PRO A 114 17.05 -17.90 11.22
CA PRO A 114 15.79 -18.47 11.69
C PRO A 114 15.72 -19.97 11.36
N LYS A 115 15.21 -20.76 12.31
CA LYS A 115 15.18 -22.23 12.26
C LYS A 115 13.81 -22.81 11.98
N ASN A 116 12.76 -22.01 12.11
CA ASN A 116 11.38 -22.40 11.94
C ASN A 116 10.55 -21.21 11.44
N LEU A 117 9.33 -21.48 10.99
CA LEU A 117 8.44 -20.48 10.39
C LEU A 117 8.18 -19.27 11.30
N MET A 118 8.02 -19.47 12.62
CA MET A 118 7.77 -18.35 13.54
C MET A 118 8.99 -17.43 13.65
N GLU A 119 10.19 -18.00 13.69
CA GLU A 119 11.43 -17.22 13.64
C GLU A 119 11.57 -16.48 12.29
N GLU A 120 11.22 -17.12 11.17
CA GLU A 120 11.21 -16.46 9.85
C GLU A 120 10.27 -15.24 9.82
N VAL A 121 9.06 -15.40 10.38
CA VAL A 121 8.06 -14.34 10.46
C VAL A 121 8.58 -13.14 11.26
N ILE A 122 9.11 -13.36 12.47
CA ILE A 122 9.55 -12.23 13.31
C ILE A 122 10.78 -11.55 12.72
N CYS A 123 11.72 -12.30 12.12
CA CYS A 123 12.87 -11.73 11.42
C CYS A 123 12.46 -10.88 10.21
N ASP A 124 11.50 -11.36 9.41
CA ASP A 124 11.00 -10.63 8.24
C ASP A 124 10.21 -9.38 8.66
N ALA A 125 9.42 -9.47 9.73
CA ALA A 125 8.63 -8.38 10.27
C ALA A 125 9.49 -7.26 10.85
N ASP A 126 10.58 -7.59 11.55
CA ASP A 126 11.52 -6.63 12.12
C ASP A 126 12.20 -5.78 11.01
N LEU A 127 12.63 -6.45 9.92
CA LEU A 127 13.27 -5.78 8.78
C LEU A 127 12.36 -5.45 7.59
N TYR A 128 11.04 -5.44 7.78
CA TYR A 128 10.10 -5.19 6.68
C TYR A 128 10.35 -3.85 5.97
N HIS A 129 10.81 -2.84 6.72
CA HIS A 129 11.04 -1.48 6.25
C HIS A 129 12.08 -1.39 5.11
N LEU A 130 12.99 -2.36 4.98
CA LEU A 130 13.92 -2.44 3.85
C LEU A 130 13.19 -2.57 2.51
N GLY A 131 12.03 -3.23 2.52
CA GLY A 131 11.16 -3.45 1.38
C GLY A 131 9.99 -2.48 1.30
N THR A 132 10.04 -1.31 1.95
CA THR A 132 9.01 -0.27 1.81
C THR A 132 9.59 1.02 1.24
N SER A 133 8.72 1.94 0.80
CA SER A 133 9.14 3.28 0.39
C SER A 133 9.65 4.13 1.55
N GLU A 134 9.36 3.74 2.79
CA GLU A 134 9.74 4.45 4.02
C GLU A 134 11.19 4.18 4.44
N PHE A 135 11.87 3.21 3.80
CA PHE A 135 13.25 2.84 4.07
C PHE A 135 14.16 4.06 4.31
N LYS A 136 14.07 5.08 3.44
CA LYS A 136 14.91 6.28 3.57
C LYS A 136 14.62 7.03 4.87
N THR A 137 13.35 7.31 5.16
CA THR A 137 12.94 8.06 6.35
C THR A 137 13.33 7.30 7.62
N LYS A 138 13.08 5.99 7.64
CA LYS A 138 13.42 5.11 8.76
C LYS A 138 14.93 4.95 8.95
N GLY A 139 15.67 4.84 7.85
CA GLY A 139 17.13 4.82 7.86
C GLY A 139 17.73 6.15 8.33
N ASP A 140 17.13 7.29 7.98
CA ASP A 140 17.57 8.61 8.46
C ASP A 140 17.38 8.72 10.00
N LEU A 141 16.29 8.16 10.55
CA LEU A 141 16.06 8.08 12.00
C LEU A 141 17.06 7.14 12.70
N LEU A 142 17.28 5.95 12.14
CA LEU A 142 18.23 4.98 12.68
C LEU A 142 19.67 5.54 12.67
N LYS A 143 20.07 6.21 11.59
CA LYS A 143 21.36 6.90 11.50
C LYS A 143 21.51 7.91 12.64
N LYS A 144 20.51 8.76 12.83
CA LYS A 144 20.51 9.82 13.84
C LYS A 144 20.58 9.24 15.26
N GLU A 145 19.85 8.16 15.53
CA GLU A 145 19.91 7.43 16.79
C GLU A 145 21.33 6.89 17.06
N ILE A 146 21.94 6.21 16.08
CA ILE A 146 23.30 5.65 16.23
C ILE A 146 24.33 6.78 16.46
N GLU A 147 24.26 7.87 15.69
CA GLU A 147 25.15 9.03 15.85
C GLU A 147 25.06 9.63 17.26
N THR A 148 23.83 9.71 17.80
CA THR A 148 23.57 10.26 19.13
C THR A 148 24.14 9.36 20.22
N LYS A 149 23.89 8.04 20.13
CA LYS A 149 24.37 7.06 21.12
C LYS A 149 25.90 6.87 21.10
N GLN A 150 26.52 6.96 19.93
CA GLN A 150 27.98 6.81 19.79
C GLN A 150 28.74 8.13 19.97
N GLY A 151 28.03 9.27 20.05
CA GLY A 151 28.63 10.60 20.11
C GLY A 151 29.49 10.95 18.90
N LYS A 152 29.21 10.33 17.74
CA LYS A 152 30.03 10.45 16.51
C LYS A 152 29.16 10.54 15.29
N GLU A 153 29.37 11.58 14.48
CA GLU A 153 28.69 11.71 13.19
C GLU A 153 29.16 10.65 12.18
N ILE A 154 28.20 10.09 11.44
CA ILE A 154 28.44 9.15 10.37
C ILE A 154 28.28 9.92 9.06
N SER A 155 29.36 10.03 8.28
CA SER A 155 29.27 10.66 6.96
C SER A 155 28.25 9.93 6.08
N ASP A 156 27.52 10.66 5.24
CA ASP A 156 26.52 10.06 4.35
C ASP A 156 27.09 8.95 3.46
N GLU A 157 28.35 9.05 3.04
CA GLU A 157 29.01 8.01 2.24
C GLU A 157 29.18 6.72 3.04
N ASN A 158 29.76 6.80 4.24
CA ASN A 158 29.89 5.64 5.13
C ASN A 158 28.52 5.03 5.48
N TRP A 159 27.51 5.86 5.71
CA TRP A 159 26.15 5.37 5.99
C TRP A 159 25.56 4.60 4.80
N LEU A 160 25.75 5.11 3.58
CA LEU A 160 25.31 4.45 2.35
C LEU A 160 26.09 3.15 2.10
N ASP A 161 27.41 3.12 2.36
CA ASP A 161 28.22 1.89 2.27
C ASP A 161 27.73 0.83 3.28
N ILE A 162 27.53 1.21 4.55
CA ILE A 162 26.97 0.32 5.59
C ILE A 162 25.58 -0.20 5.18
N SER A 163 24.72 0.70 4.72
CA SER A 163 23.37 0.34 4.26
C SER A 163 23.43 -0.63 3.07
N LEU A 164 24.33 -0.40 2.11
CA LEU A 164 24.45 -1.27 0.93
C LEU A 164 24.89 -2.68 1.31
N ASN A 165 25.89 -2.80 2.19
CA ASN A 165 26.35 -4.09 2.72
C ASN A 165 25.22 -4.80 3.46
N PHE A 166 24.45 -4.07 4.28
CA PHE A 166 23.30 -4.64 4.99
C PHE A 166 22.24 -5.20 4.04
N PHE A 167 21.96 -4.50 2.91
CA PHE A 167 21.04 -5.01 1.88
C PHE A 167 21.55 -6.26 1.16
N GLU A 168 22.87 -6.43 1.06
CA GLU A 168 23.51 -7.58 0.42
C GLU A 168 23.49 -8.83 1.28
N GLU A 169 23.71 -8.66 2.58
CA GLU A 169 23.66 -9.76 3.55
C GLU A 169 22.23 -10.17 3.89
N HIS A 170 21.29 -9.22 3.88
CA HIS A 170 19.91 -9.48 4.24
C HIS A 170 19.14 -10.28 3.17
N LYS A 171 18.28 -11.20 3.61
CA LYS A 171 17.31 -11.94 2.79
C LYS A 171 15.98 -12.08 3.54
N PHE A 172 14.86 -11.99 2.83
CA PHE A 172 13.55 -12.33 3.38
C PHE A 172 13.36 -13.86 3.36
N TYR A 173 12.73 -14.40 4.40
CA TYR A 173 12.65 -15.85 4.66
C TYR A 173 11.30 -16.44 4.26
N THR A 174 10.20 -15.84 4.68
CA THR A 174 8.85 -16.27 4.34
C THR A 174 8.53 -15.98 2.86
N ASP A 175 7.72 -16.83 2.24
CA ASP A 175 7.33 -16.63 0.84
C ASP A 175 6.47 -15.37 0.66
N TYR A 176 5.67 -15.02 1.67
CA TYR A 176 4.92 -13.77 1.69
C TYR A 176 5.85 -12.55 1.66
N ALA A 177 6.85 -12.49 2.55
CA ALA A 177 7.78 -11.38 2.62
C ALA A 177 8.61 -11.24 1.34
N LYS A 178 9.09 -12.36 0.76
CA LYS A 178 9.79 -12.34 -0.54
C LYS A 178 8.92 -11.73 -1.64
N ASN A 179 7.68 -12.18 -1.77
CA ASN A 179 6.78 -11.70 -2.83
C ASN A 179 6.40 -10.22 -2.65
N LYS A 180 6.22 -9.77 -1.41
CA LYS A 180 5.78 -8.40 -1.11
C LYS A 180 6.93 -7.38 -1.09
N TYR A 181 8.06 -7.73 -0.48
CA TYR A 181 9.10 -6.76 -0.09
C TYR A 181 10.34 -6.81 -0.98
N GLU A 182 10.65 -7.92 -1.65
CA GLU A 182 11.91 -8.10 -2.38
C GLU A 182 12.04 -7.13 -3.57
N ILE A 183 10.94 -6.83 -4.28
CA ILE A 183 10.96 -5.88 -5.40
C ILE A 183 11.35 -4.47 -4.91
N GLN A 184 10.70 -4.00 -3.85
CA GLN A 184 10.95 -2.66 -3.32
C GLN A 184 12.31 -2.57 -2.60
N LYS A 185 12.76 -3.65 -1.96
CA LYS A 185 14.12 -3.77 -1.42
C LYS A 185 15.17 -3.59 -2.53
N ASN A 186 14.99 -4.24 -3.67
CA ASN A 186 15.89 -4.08 -4.82
C ASN A 186 15.87 -2.65 -5.41
N ILE A 187 14.70 -2.01 -5.44
CA ILE A 187 14.58 -0.59 -5.83
C ILE A 187 15.36 0.30 -4.85
N ASN A 188 15.25 0.07 -3.54
CA ASN A 188 15.95 0.83 -2.52
C ASN A 188 17.48 0.61 -2.61
N LYS A 189 17.92 -0.63 -2.78
CA LYS A 189 19.33 -0.99 -3.03
C LYS A 189 19.90 -0.23 -4.24
N ALA A 190 19.19 -0.24 -5.37
CA ALA A 190 19.62 0.44 -6.59
C ALA A 190 19.70 1.97 -6.41
N LYS A 191 18.83 2.56 -5.56
CA LYS A 191 18.91 3.99 -5.21
C LYS A 191 20.17 4.30 -4.39
N ILE A 192 20.47 3.48 -3.38
CA ILE A 192 21.68 3.62 -2.54
C ILE A 192 22.93 3.55 -3.43
N ASP A 193 23.06 2.48 -4.21
CA ASP A 193 24.22 2.25 -5.09
C ASP A 193 24.43 3.42 -6.07
N LYS A 194 23.35 3.93 -6.67
CA LYS A 194 23.41 5.09 -7.58
C LYS A 194 23.91 6.36 -6.87
N VAL A 195 23.47 6.62 -5.65
CA VAL A 195 23.89 7.81 -4.87
C VAL A 195 25.35 7.67 -4.44
N LEU A 196 25.73 6.50 -3.93
CA LEU A 196 27.07 6.18 -3.49
C LEU A 196 28.08 6.26 -4.65
N ASN A 197 27.77 5.67 -5.81
CA ASN A 197 28.60 5.77 -7.01
C ASN A 197 28.75 7.21 -7.51
N LYS A 198 27.74 8.05 -7.33
CA LYS A 198 27.82 9.49 -7.65
C LYS A 198 28.74 10.23 -6.68
N MET A 199 28.75 9.86 -5.39
CA MET A 199 29.66 10.42 -4.38
C MET A 199 31.11 10.00 -4.64
N LYS A 200 31.38 8.72 -4.86
CA LYS A 200 32.71 8.18 -5.18
C LYS A 200 33.31 8.82 -6.44
N LYS A 201 32.54 8.93 -7.52
CA LYS A 201 32.97 9.64 -8.75
C LYS A 201 33.23 11.13 -8.56
N LYS A 202 32.59 11.78 -7.57
CA LYS A 202 32.84 13.20 -7.24
C LYS A 202 34.18 13.37 -6.51
N LYS A 203 34.60 12.39 -5.70
CA LYS A 203 35.90 12.33 -5.03
C LYS A 203 37.04 12.01 -5.99
N GLU A 204 36.90 10.99 -6.83
CA GLU A 204 37.90 10.64 -7.86
C GLU A 204 38.09 11.74 -8.92
N GLY A 205 37.02 12.49 -9.21
CA GLY A 205 37.09 13.68 -10.07
C GLY A 205 37.69 14.92 -9.40
N GLY A 206 37.94 14.88 -8.09
CA GLY A 206 38.56 15.93 -7.28
C GLY A 206 40.08 15.80 -7.15
N GLU A 207 40.64 14.60 -7.27
CA GLU A 207 42.08 14.37 -7.07
C GLU A 207 42.96 14.60 -8.31
N LYS A 208 42.38 14.70 -9.51
CA LYS A 208 43.12 15.09 -10.75
C LYS A 208 42.97 16.57 -11.10
N LYS A 209 43.30 17.45 -10.16
CA LYS A 209 43.50 18.89 -10.42
C LYS A 209 44.69 19.44 -9.63
N MET A 210 45.87 19.00 -10.03
CA MET A 210 47.09 19.77 -9.85
C MET A 210 47.89 19.65 -11.14
N GLU A 211 47.35 20.23 -12.22
CA GLU A 211 48.12 20.83 -13.32
C GLU A 211 47.19 21.43 -14.39
N SER A 212 47.49 22.69 -14.73
CA SER A 212 46.99 23.47 -15.86
C SER A 212 45.49 23.81 -15.89
N ALA A 213 45.17 24.91 -15.20
CA ALA A 213 44.05 25.77 -15.53
C ALA A 213 44.36 26.50 -16.84
N ASP A 214 43.65 26.18 -17.91
CA ASP A 214 42.85 27.15 -18.65
C ASP A 214 42.05 26.44 -19.78
N GLN A 215 40.84 26.94 -20.05
CA GLN A 215 39.96 26.58 -21.19
C GLN A 215 39.02 25.36 -21.14
N LYS A 216 38.82 24.63 -20.02
CA LYS A 216 37.83 23.51 -19.94
C LYS A 216 36.65 23.71 -18.98
N THR A 217 36.41 24.92 -18.51
CA THR A 217 35.42 25.21 -17.46
C THR A 217 33.98 25.22 -18.01
N GLU A 218 33.74 25.75 -19.21
CA GLU A 218 32.37 25.86 -19.75
C GLU A 218 31.78 24.57 -20.34
N LYS A 219 32.62 23.67 -20.92
CA LYS A 219 32.14 22.40 -21.50
C LYS A 219 31.80 21.35 -20.44
N LYS A 220 32.46 21.38 -19.26
CA LYS A 220 32.23 20.42 -18.16
C LYS A 220 31.00 20.75 -17.33
N GLU A 221 30.67 22.03 -17.12
CA GLU A 221 29.43 22.43 -16.45
C GLU A 221 28.19 22.12 -17.30
N LYS A 222 28.23 22.37 -18.62
CA LYS A 222 27.15 21.98 -19.54
C LYS A 222 26.92 20.46 -19.60
N LYS A 223 27.97 19.64 -19.48
CA LYS A 223 27.86 18.17 -19.41
C LYS A 223 27.30 17.69 -18.06
N LYS A 224 27.76 18.24 -16.94
CA LYS A 224 27.23 17.96 -15.58
C LYS A 224 25.75 18.34 -15.45
N LYS A 225 25.34 19.50 -15.97
CA LYS A 225 23.94 19.95 -15.96
C LYS A 225 23.07 19.02 -16.83
N LYS A 226 23.56 18.60 -18.02
CA LYS A 226 22.87 17.63 -18.89
C LYS A 226 22.70 16.23 -18.27
N GLU A 227 23.66 15.73 -17.49
CA GLU A 227 23.55 14.40 -16.86
C GLU A 227 22.62 14.41 -15.63
N ILE A 228 22.65 15.47 -14.82
CA ILE A 228 21.73 15.66 -13.69
C ILE A 228 20.30 15.79 -14.20
N ASP A 229 20.11 16.57 -15.27
CA ASP A 229 18.81 16.82 -15.91
C ASP A 229 18.28 15.56 -16.64
N LYS A 230 19.16 14.71 -17.19
CA LYS A 230 18.77 13.36 -17.69
C LYS A 230 18.38 12.41 -16.56
N GLY A 231 19.08 12.45 -15.42
CA GLY A 231 18.79 11.62 -14.25
C GLY A 231 17.48 11.99 -13.55
N ALA A 232 17.19 13.29 -13.44
CA ALA A 232 15.91 13.82 -12.97
C ALA A 232 14.80 13.45 -13.95
N GLY A 233 15.02 13.64 -15.25
CA GLY A 233 14.03 13.29 -16.29
C GLY A 233 13.59 11.83 -16.25
N ARG A 234 14.53 10.89 -16.09
CA ARG A 234 14.22 9.45 -16.00
C ARG A 234 13.48 9.06 -14.70
N SER A 235 13.70 9.81 -13.64
CA SER A 235 13.01 9.59 -12.34
C SER A 235 11.57 10.12 -12.41
N ILE A 236 11.38 11.29 -13.01
CA ILE A 236 10.06 11.88 -13.28
C ILE A 236 9.27 10.97 -14.24
N GLU A 237 9.90 10.49 -15.31
CA GLU A 237 9.30 9.53 -16.25
C GLU A 237 8.85 8.24 -15.54
N THR A 238 9.67 7.71 -14.62
CA THR A 238 9.33 6.51 -13.86
C THR A 238 8.18 6.76 -12.89
N MET A 239 8.15 7.92 -12.22
CA MET A 239 7.03 8.32 -11.37
C MET A 239 5.74 8.37 -12.19
N PHE A 240 5.72 9.14 -13.29
CA PHE A 240 4.53 9.23 -14.13
C PHE A 240 4.10 7.88 -14.70
N ARG A 241 5.04 7.04 -15.16
CA ARG A 241 4.72 5.69 -15.65
C ARG A 241 4.05 4.84 -14.57
N ASN A 242 4.61 4.83 -13.37
CA ASN A 242 4.05 4.05 -12.27
C ASN A 242 2.68 4.58 -11.86
N THR A 243 2.56 5.89 -11.70
CA THR A 243 1.31 6.55 -11.34
C THR A 243 0.21 6.36 -12.39
N ILE A 244 0.53 6.48 -13.68
CA ILE A 244 -0.42 6.21 -14.77
C ILE A 244 -0.89 4.75 -14.73
N ARG A 245 0.03 3.79 -14.53
CA ARG A 245 -0.34 2.38 -14.35
C ARG A 245 -1.32 2.21 -13.19
N THR A 246 -1.02 2.81 -12.04
CA THR A 246 -1.93 2.77 -10.88
C THR A 246 -3.31 3.37 -11.18
N HIS A 247 -3.40 4.46 -11.94
CA HIS A 247 -4.69 5.03 -12.36
C HIS A 247 -5.46 4.12 -13.32
N VAL A 248 -4.76 3.48 -14.25
CA VAL A 248 -5.36 2.46 -15.13
C VAL A 248 -5.87 1.28 -14.31
N ASP A 249 -5.10 0.83 -13.32
CA ASP A 249 -5.50 -0.24 -12.41
C ASP A 249 -6.72 0.15 -11.57
N PHE A 250 -6.75 1.36 -10.99
CA PHE A 250 -7.93 1.86 -10.28
C PHE A 250 -9.17 1.96 -11.17
N SER A 251 -8.99 2.40 -12.42
CA SER A 251 -10.09 2.43 -13.39
C SER A 251 -10.59 1.01 -13.68
N SER A 252 -9.69 0.05 -13.91
CA SER A 252 -10.02 -1.35 -14.16
C SER A 252 -10.72 -2.02 -12.96
N MET A 253 -10.27 -1.72 -11.74
CA MET A 253 -10.91 -2.20 -10.52
C MET A 253 -12.32 -1.63 -10.34
N ALA A 254 -12.54 -0.35 -10.67
CA ALA A 254 -13.88 0.24 -10.65
C ALA A 254 -14.81 -0.46 -11.67
N ASP A 255 -14.32 -0.74 -12.88
CA ASP A 255 -15.07 -1.45 -13.92
C ASP A 255 -15.37 -2.90 -13.49
N THR A 256 -14.41 -3.58 -12.88
CA THR A 256 -14.59 -4.93 -12.33
C THR A 256 -15.67 -4.95 -11.25
N LYS A 257 -15.65 -4.01 -10.29
CA LYS A 257 -16.67 -3.90 -9.24
C LYS A 257 -18.05 -3.56 -9.81
N ALA A 258 -18.11 -2.70 -10.84
CA ALA A 258 -19.36 -2.42 -11.54
C ALA A 258 -19.90 -3.67 -12.25
N ASN A 259 -19.05 -4.47 -12.91
CA ASN A 259 -19.46 -5.72 -13.55
C ASN A 259 -19.98 -6.77 -12.55
N ILE A 260 -19.40 -6.84 -11.35
CA ILE A 260 -19.94 -7.66 -10.25
C ILE A 260 -21.36 -7.18 -9.89
N MET A 261 -21.55 -5.87 -9.71
CA MET A 261 -22.87 -5.29 -9.41
C MET A 261 -23.89 -5.55 -10.53
N ILE A 262 -23.49 -5.44 -11.81
CA ILE A 262 -24.33 -5.80 -12.95
C ILE A 262 -24.76 -7.27 -12.84
N SER A 263 -23.79 -8.18 -12.68
CA SER A 263 -24.04 -9.63 -12.66
C SER A 263 -25.00 -10.04 -11.53
N VAL A 264 -24.78 -9.52 -10.31
CA VAL A 264 -25.64 -9.81 -9.15
C VAL A 264 -27.06 -9.29 -9.36
N ASN A 265 -27.22 -8.05 -9.85
CA ASN A 265 -28.56 -7.47 -10.06
C ASN A 265 -29.29 -8.13 -11.23
N THR A 266 -28.59 -8.51 -12.29
CA THR A 266 -29.18 -9.30 -13.38
C THR A 266 -29.68 -10.65 -12.86
N LEU A 267 -28.90 -11.35 -12.02
CA LEU A 267 -29.33 -12.61 -11.40
C LEU A 267 -30.60 -12.43 -10.54
N VAL A 268 -30.63 -11.41 -9.68
CA VAL A 268 -31.80 -11.09 -8.84
C VAL A 268 -33.04 -10.81 -9.71
N LEU A 269 -32.90 -9.98 -10.75
CA LEU A 269 -34.00 -9.68 -11.67
C LEU A 269 -34.48 -10.92 -12.43
N THR A 270 -33.58 -11.80 -12.87
CA THR A 270 -33.95 -13.07 -13.52
C THR A 270 -34.77 -13.96 -12.59
N ILE A 271 -34.39 -14.05 -11.30
CA ILE A 271 -35.14 -14.83 -10.29
C ILE A 271 -36.54 -14.22 -10.06
N ILE A 272 -36.64 -12.90 -9.95
CA ILE A 272 -37.92 -12.21 -9.79
C ILE A 272 -38.85 -12.50 -10.97
N VAL A 273 -38.36 -12.35 -12.20
CA VAL A 273 -39.16 -12.60 -13.41
C VAL A 273 -39.55 -14.07 -13.53
N SER A 274 -38.65 -15.00 -13.21
CA SER A 274 -38.89 -16.43 -13.41
C SER A 274 -39.80 -17.04 -12.35
N ILE A 275 -39.62 -16.67 -11.08
CA ILE A 275 -40.28 -17.32 -9.94
C ILE A 275 -41.38 -16.43 -9.35
N MET A 276 -41.10 -15.15 -9.13
CA MET A 276 -42.00 -14.28 -8.36
C MET A 276 -43.21 -13.82 -9.17
N VAL A 277 -43.04 -13.44 -10.45
CA VAL A 277 -44.14 -12.89 -11.27
C VAL A 277 -45.36 -13.82 -11.30
N ARG A 278 -45.16 -15.13 -11.41
CA ARG A 278 -46.27 -16.11 -11.43
C ARG A 278 -46.98 -16.27 -10.07
N LYS A 279 -46.29 -15.96 -8.97
CA LYS A 279 -46.78 -16.09 -7.60
C LYS A 279 -47.45 -14.80 -7.09
N LEU A 280 -47.30 -13.68 -7.80
CA LEU A 280 -47.90 -12.39 -7.42
C LEU A 280 -49.42 -12.38 -7.59
N ASP A 281 -49.96 -13.08 -8.59
CA ASP A 281 -51.41 -13.18 -8.80
C ASP A 281 -52.12 -13.90 -7.64
N THR A 282 -51.48 -14.94 -7.10
CA THR A 282 -51.99 -15.70 -5.95
C THR A 282 -51.64 -15.04 -4.61
N ASN A 283 -50.58 -14.23 -4.54
CA ASN A 283 -50.11 -13.59 -3.31
C ASN A 283 -49.95 -12.07 -3.47
N PRO A 284 -51.06 -11.30 -3.49
CA PRO A 284 -51.02 -9.85 -3.71
C PRO A 284 -50.19 -9.07 -2.67
N HIS A 285 -50.07 -9.58 -1.45
CA HIS A 285 -49.28 -8.96 -0.38
C HIS A 285 -47.77 -8.93 -0.68
N LEU A 286 -47.27 -9.77 -1.60
CA LEU A 286 -45.86 -9.79 -2.02
C LEU A 286 -45.54 -8.79 -3.14
N VAL A 287 -46.55 -8.12 -3.72
CA VAL A 287 -46.36 -7.15 -4.81
C VAL A 287 -45.49 -5.98 -4.38
N ILE A 288 -45.76 -5.39 -3.20
CA ILE A 288 -45.00 -4.23 -2.71
C ILE A 288 -43.52 -4.59 -2.42
N PRO A 289 -43.21 -5.63 -1.63
CA PRO A 289 -41.81 -6.05 -1.42
C PRO A 289 -41.06 -6.38 -2.70
N THR A 290 -41.73 -7.05 -3.65
CA THR A 290 -41.15 -7.40 -4.96
C THR A 290 -40.90 -6.18 -5.82
N ALA A 291 -41.83 -5.21 -5.83
CA ALA A 291 -41.66 -3.95 -6.55
C ALA A 291 -40.48 -3.14 -5.99
N VAL A 292 -40.34 -3.06 -4.66
CA VAL A 292 -39.20 -2.39 -4.01
C VAL A 292 -37.88 -3.06 -4.40
N LEU A 293 -37.81 -4.40 -4.35
CA LEU A 293 -36.62 -5.15 -4.75
C LEU A 293 -36.26 -4.93 -6.24
N THR A 294 -37.28 -4.93 -7.10
CA THR A 294 -37.11 -4.75 -8.54
C THR A 294 -36.60 -3.34 -8.86
N LEU A 295 -37.21 -2.32 -8.27
CA LEU A 295 -36.82 -0.92 -8.48
C LEU A 295 -35.41 -0.66 -7.97
N THR A 296 -35.09 -1.14 -6.76
CA THR A 296 -33.74 -0.98 -6.19
C THR A 296 -32.70 -1.68 -7.03
N SER A 297 -32.97 -2.90 -7.50
CA SER A 297 -32.07 -3.65 -8.39
C SER A 297 -31.88 -2.95 -9.73
N LEU A 298 -32.94 -2.37 -10.30
CA LEU A 298 -32.89 -1.61 -11.54
C LEU A 298 -32.05 -0.33 -11.39
N PHE A 299 -32.25 0.44 -10.32
CA PHE A 299 -31.45 1.65 -10.06
C PHE A 299 -29.97 1.32 -9.84
N THR A 300 -29.67 0.26 -9.08
CA THR A 300 -28.29 -0.22 -8.89
C THR A 300 -27.66 -0.58 -10.23
N LEU A 301 -28.38 -1.32 -11.08
CA LEU A 301 -27.93 -1.72 -12.41
C LEU A 301 -27.64 -0.50 -13.30
N ILE A 302 -28.52 0.50 -13.31
CA ILE A 302 -28.32 1.74 -14.08
C ILE A 302 -27.01 2.43 -13.64
N TYR A 303 -26.79 2.61 -12.34
CA TYR A 303 -25.55 3.25 -11.87
C TYR A 303 -24.30 2.41 -12.16
N ALA A 304 -24.38 1.08 -12.07
CA ALA A 304 -23.26 0.20 -12.41
C ALA A 304 -22.89 0.29 -13.90
N ILE A 305 -23.87 0.31 -14.80
CA ILE A 305 -23.65 0.53 -16.23
C ILE A 305 -23.06 1.93 -16.51
N LEU A 306 -23.47 2.95 -15.75
CA LEU A 306 -22.92 4.30 -15.90
C LEU A 306 -21.44 4.41 -15.44
N VAL A 307 -20.92 3.47 -14.65
CA VAL A 307 -19.49 3.39 -14.30
C VAL A 307 -18.67 2.86 -15.47
N THR A 308 -19.17 1.83 -16.16
CA THR A 308 -18.48 1.19 -17.29
C THR A 308 -18.64 1.96 -18.60
N ARG A 309 -19.58 2.91 -18.67
CA ARG A 309 -19.80 3.75 -19.84
C ARG A 309 -18.56 4.63 -20.14
N PRO A 310 -17.96 4.52 -21.34
CA PRO A 310 -16.84 5.37 -21.72
C PRO A 310 -17.29 6.83 -21.87
N LYS A 311 -16.47 7.77 -21.39
CA LYS A 311 -16.67 9.20 -21.63
C LYS A 311 -15.90 9.64 -22.86
N VAL A 312 -16.58 10.32 -23.78
CA VAL A 312 -15.97 10.96 -24.96
C VAL A 312 -15.71 12.44 -24.67
N THR A 313 -14.51 12.93 -24.97
CA THR A 313 -14.16 14.36 -24.94
C THR A 313 -14.14 14.95 -26.35
N SER A 314 -14.04 16.28 -26.46
CA SER A 314 -14.00 17.03 -27.71
C SER A 314 -12.66 16.80 -28.44
N GLY A 315 -12.64 15.87 -29.40
CA GLY A 315 -11.41 15.35 -30.01
C GLY A 315 -10.71 16.18 -31.08
N THR A 316 -10.61 17.50 -30.92
CA THR A 316 -9.89 18.39 -31.88
C THR A 316 -9.18 19.54 -31.17
N PHE A 317 -8.01 19.95 -31.68
CA PHE A 317 -7.26 21.15 -31.28
C PHE A 317 -6.79 21.92 -32.53
N THR A 318 -6.57 23.23 -32.39
CA THR A 318 -5.96 24.06 -33.44
C THR A 318 -4.45 24.17 -33.27
N GLU A 319 -3.73 24.52 -34.35
CA GLU A 319 -2.30 24.81 -34.31
C GLU A 319 -1.95 25.90 -33.27
N ASP A 320 -2.87 26.86 -33.09
CA ASP A 320 -2.77 27.95 -32.13
C ASP A 320 -2.85 27.47 -30.66
N ASP A 321 -3.61 26.40 -30.38
CA ASP A 321 -3.72 25.80 -29.05
C ASP A 321 -2.44 25.04 -28.66
N ILE A 322 -1.75 24.47 -29.65
CA ILE A 322 -0.46 23.79 -29.47
C ILE A 322 0.63 24.84 -29.23
N LYS A 323 0.68 25.90 -30.04
CA LYS A 323 1.62 27.02 -29.86
C LYS A 323 1.47 27.73 -28.51
N LYS A 324 0.24 27.82 -28.00
CA LYS A 324 -0.05 28.40 -26.67
C LYS A 324 0.10 27.40 -25.51
N LYS A 325 0.60 26.18 -25.76
CA LYS A 325 0.75 25.09 -24.76
C LYS A 325 -0.56 24.74 -24.03
N LYS A 326 -1.72 24.99 -24.64
CA LYS A 326 -3.04 24.75 -24.04
C LYS A 326 -3.56 23.35 -24.32
N ALA A 327 -3.20 22.75 -25.45
CA ALA A 327 -3.61 21.40 -25.82
C ALA A 327 -3.02 20.31 -24.89
N ASN A 328 -3.82 19.27 -24.57
CA ASN A 328 -3.34 18.02 -23.96
C ASN A 328 -3.28 16.94 -25.04
N LEU A 329 -2.08 16.73 -25.61
CA LEU A 329 -1.84 15.81 -26.73
C LEU A 329 -1.67 14.34 -26.30
N LEU A 330 -1.53 14.07 -25.00
CA LEU A 330 -1.35 12.72 -24.47
C LEU A 330 -2.67 11.96 -24.29
N PHE A 331 -3.78 12.69 -24.17
CA PHE A 331 -5.10 12.08 -23.98
C PHE A 331 -5.72 11.64 -25.31
N PHE A 332 -6.03 10.35 -25.46
CA PHE A 332 -6.61 9.81 -26.70
C PHE A 332 -7.92 10.51 -27.13
N GLY A 333 -8.75 10.89 -26.16
CA GLY A 333 -10.00 11.58 -26.45
C GLY A 333 -9.80 12.95 -27.09
N ASN A 334 -8.60 13.52 -26.99
CA ASN A 334 -8.24 14.85 -27.46
C ASN A 334 -7.62 14.87 -28.86
N PHE A 335 -7.07 13.75 -29.35
CA PHE A 335 -6.42 13.69 -30.68
C PHE A 335 -7.08 12.73 -31.68
N HIS A 336 -8.10 11.96 -31.28
CA HIS A 336 -8.68 10.90 -32.13
C HIS A 336 -9.31 11.37 -33.47
N LYS A 337 -9.53 12.67 -33.68
CA LYS A 337 -10.01 13.24 -34.95
C LYS A 337 -8.98 14.12 -35.65
N MET A 338 -7.72 14.11 -35.19
CA MET A 338 -6.65 14.91 -35.80
C MET A 338 -6.06 14.20 -37.02
N GLU A 339 -5.65 14.99 -38.01
CA GLU A 339 -4.79 14.53 -39.11
C GLU A 339 -3.42 14.07 -38.57
N LEU A 340 -2.84 13.04 -39.20
CA LEU A 340 -1.56 12.48 -38.76
C LEU A 340 -0.42 13.50 -38.85
N SER A 341 -0.45 14.38 -39.85
CA SER A 341 0.55 15.46 -40.01
C SER A 341 0.56 16.38 -38.79
N ASP A 342 -0.62 16.80 -38.35
CA ASP A 342 -0.80 17.78 -37.28
C ASP A 342 -0.48 17.17 -35.92
N PHE A 343 -0.90 15.91 -35.72
CA PHE A 343 -0.54 15.15 -34.52
C PHE A 343 0.97 14.90 -34.44
N SER A 344 1.60 14.46 -35.54
CA SER A 344 3.04 14.20 -35.60
C SER A 344 3.85 15.47 -35.33
N TRP A 345 3.44 16.60 -35.89
CA TRP A 345 4.05 17.90 -35.62
C TRP A 345 3.91 18.28 -34.14
N GLY A 346 2.69 18.27 -33.58
CA GLY A 346 2.46 18.62 -32.18
C GLY A 346 3.21 17.72 -31.19
N MET A 347 3.28 16.41 -31.47
CA MET A 347 4.03 15.45 -30.66
C MET A 347 5.54 15.72 -30.69
N ARG A 348 6.10 16.08 -31.86
CA ARG A 348 7.52 16.43 -31.99
C ARG A 348 7.85 17.70 -31.22
N GLU A 349 7.02 18.72 -31.32
CA GLU A 349 7.17 19.96 -30.54
C GLU A 349 7.13 19.68 -29.04
N MET A 350 6.17 18.87 -28.57
CA MET A 350 6.05 18.48 -27.17
C MET A 350 7.24 17.64 -26.67
N ILE A 351 7.74 16.68 -27.45
CA ILE A 351 8.88 15.84 -27.03
C ILE A 351 10.18 16.67 -26.93
N ASN A 352 10.32 17.69 -27.77
CA ASN A 352 11.50 18.56 -27.80
C ASN A 352 11.49 19.65 -26.70
N ASP A 353 10.31 20.00 -26.16
CA ASP A 353 10.13 20.93 -25.05
C ASP A 353 9.73 20.19 -23.76
N LYS A 354 10.70 20.01 -22.85
CA LYS A 354 10.50 19.29 -21.58
C LYS A 354 9.41 19.91 -20.69
N GLU A 355 9.31 21.24 -20.66
CA GLU A 355 8.32 21.93 -19.84
C GLU A 355 6.92 21.69 -20.41
N PHE A 356 6.79 21.78 -21.74
CA PHE A 356 5.54 21.46 -22.42
C PHE A 356 5.13 19.99 -22.23
N LEU A 357 6.09 19.05 -22.29
CA LEU A 357 5.83 17.63 -22.00
C LEU A 357 5.32 17.42 -20.58
N TYR A 358 6.02 17.97 -19.56
CA TYR A 358 5.60 17.78 -18.17
C TYR A 358 4.25 18.44 -17.87
N ASP A 359 3.96 19.62 -18.42
CA ASP A 359 2.66 20.27 -18.29
C ASP A 359 1.54 19.41 -18.90
N ASN A 360 1.77 18.78 -20.05
CA ASN A 360 0.81 17.84 -20.65
C ASN A 360 0.60 16.62 -19.76
N MET A 361 1.67 16.04 -19.22
CA MET A 361 1.57 14.89 -18.31
C MET A 361 0.83 15.23 -17.01
N ILE A 362 1.02 16.44 -16.46
CA ILE A 362 0.29 16.93 -15.28
C ILE A 362 -1.20 17.11 -15.60
N LYS A 363 -1.53 17.72 -16.74
CA LYS A 363 -2.92 17.88 -17.19
C LYS A 363 -3.59 16.52 -17.38
N ASP A 364 -2.90 15.59 -18.06
CA ASP A 364 -3.42 14.24 -18.29
C ASP A 364 -3.68 13.51 -16.96
N PHE A 365 -2.71 13.58 -16.05
CA PHE A 365 -2.85 13.03 -14.69
C PHE A 365 -4.05 13.62 -13.94
N TYR A 366 -4.23 14.95 -13.99
CA TYR A 366 -5.38 15.63 -13.38
C TYR A 366 -6.72 15.14 -13.94
N TYR A 367 -6.84 15.04 -15.27
CA TYR A 367 -8.08 14.59 -15.91
C TYR A 367 -8.36 13.11 -15.67
N LEU A 368 -7.33 12.23 -15.66
CA LEU A 368 -7.49 10.84 -15.25
C LEU A 368 -8.03 10.75 -13.82
N GLY A 369 -7.52 11.58 -12.90
CA GLY A 369 -8.02 11.68 -11.53
C GLY A 369 -9.49 12.10 -11.46
N GLN A 370 -9.91 13.10 -12.24
CA GLN A 370 -11.32 13.53 -12.29
C GLN A 370 -12.26 12.43 -12.80
N VAL A 371 -11.88 11.73 -13.88
CA VAL A 371 -12.67 10.61 -14.43
C VAL A 371 -12.79 9.49 -13.40
N LEU A 372 -11.69 9.15 -12.73
CA LEU A 372 -11.67 8.13 -11.69
C LEU A 372 -12.57 8.51 -10.50
N GLY A 373 -12.48 9.76 -10.02
CA GLY A 373 -13.33 10.26 -8.96
C GLY A 373 -14.81 10.14 -9.29
N GLU A 374 -15.21 10.43 -10.53
CA GLU A 374 -16.59 10.26 -10.96
C GLU A 374 -17.02 8.80 -11.04
N LYS A 375 -16.16 7.89 -11.54
CA LYS A 375 -16.42 6.45 -11.53
C LYS A 375 -16.65 5.95 -10.10
N TYR A 376 -15.76 6.27 -9.18
CA TYR A 376 -15.89 5.85 -7.78
C TYR A 376 -17.09 6.49 -7.07
N ARG A 377 -17.48 7.71 -7.44
CA ARG A 377 -18.72 8.33 -6.91
C ARG A 377 -19.96 7.56 -7.37
N LYS A 378 -20.08 7.25 -8.66
CA LYS A 378 -21.20 6.46 -9.21
C LYS A 378 -21.23 5.05 -8.65
N LEU A 379 -20.05 4.43 -8.51
CA LEU A 379 -19.90 3.12 -7.89
C LEU A 379 -20.40 3.15 -6.45
N ARG A 380 -19.98 4.13 -5.64
CA ARG A 380 -20.45 4.28 -4.26
C ARG A 380 -21.98 4.43 -4.21
N ILE A 381 -22.57 5.25 -5.08
CA ILE A 381 -24.03 5.40 -5.16
C ILE A 381 -24.70 4.05 -5.48
N SER A 382 -24.18 3.29 -6.46
CA SER A 382 -24.67 1.96 -6.83
C SER A 382 -24.68 1.01 -5.63
N TYR A 383 -23.56 0.90 -4.90
CA TYR A 383 -23.47 0.06 -3.71
C TYR A 383 -24.39 0.52 -2.58
N THR A 384 -24.51 1.83 -2.35
CA THR A 384 -25.40 2.37 -1.32
C THR A 384 -26.87 2.06 -1.63
N ILE A 385 -27.31 2.26 -2.88
CA ILE A 385 -28.68 1.94 -3.31
C ILE A 385 -28.93 0.43 -3.17
N PHE A 386 -27.97 -0.40 -3.58
CA PHE A 386 -28.09 -1.85 -3.48
C PHE A 386 -28.22 -2.32 -2.03
N MET A 387 -27.31 -1.87 -1.17
CA MET A 387 -27.24 -2.29 0.23
C MET A 387 -28.52 -1.92 0.99
N TRP A 388 -28.93 -0.65 0.93
CA TRP A 388 -30.16 -0.22 1.59
C TRP A 388 -31.41 -0.77 0.92
N GLY A 389 -31.40 -0.92 -0.40
CA GLY A 389 -32.51 -1.48 -1.17
C GLY A 389 -32.81 -2.94 -0.78
N ILE A 390 -31.77 -3.76 -0.63
CA ILE A 390 -31.91 -5.13 -0.14
C ILE A 390 -32.44 -5.14 1.30
N ILE A 391 -31.89 -4.32 2.20
CA ILE A 391 -32.33 -4.28 3.60
C ILE A 391 -33.82 -3.92 3.69
N ILE A 392 -34.24 -2.85 2.99
CA ILE A 392 -35.63 -2.40 2.97
C ILE A 392 -36.54 -3.47 2.35
N SER A 393 -36.10 -4.12 1.26
CA SER A 393 -36.87 -5.20 0.64
C SER A 393 -37.05 -6.39 1.57
N VAL A 394 -35.98 -6.84 2.25
CA VAL A 394 -36.05 -7.96 3.20
C VAL A 394 -37.00 -7.63 4.35
N ILE A 395 -36.95 -6.41 4.89
CA ILE A 395 -37.88 -5.96 5.92
C ILE A 395 -39.32 -5.94 5.39
N ALA A 396 -39.54 -5.45 4.16
CA ALA A 396 -40.87 -5.44 3.54
C ALA A 396 -41.42 -6.85 3.34
N PHE A 397 -40.59 -7.80 2.90
CA PHE A 397 -40.97 -9.22 2.80
C PHE A 397 -41.31 -9.80 4.18
N ALA A 398 -40.50 -9.53 5.21
CA ALA A 398 -40.76 -9.98 6.56
C ALA A 398 -42.09 -9.45 7.11
N ILE A 399 -42.38 -8.15 6.92
CA ILE A 399 -43.65 -7.54 7.32
C ILE A 399 -44.82 -8.18 6.56
N ALA A 400 -44.68 -8.40 5.25
CA ALA A 400 -45.72 -9.03 4.44
C ALA A 400 -46.06 -10.44 4.94
N PHE A 401 -45.05 -11.25 5.29
CA PHE A 401 -45.25 -12.59 5.84
C PHE A 401 -45.84 -12.58 7.26
N LEU A 402 -45.44 -11.63 8.11
CA LEU A 402 -45.98 -11.52 9.47
C LEU A 402 -47.45 -11.03 9.48
N MET A 403 -47.82 -10.14 8.56
CA MET A 403 -49.18 -9.61 8.47
C MET A 403 -50.16 -10.55 7.76
N PHE A 404 -49.67 -11.44 6.88
CA PHE A 404 -50.50 -12.39 6.13
C PHE A 404 -50.00 -13.83 6.28
N PRO A 405 -50.16 -14.46 7.47
CA PRO A 405 -49.64 -15.80 7.74
C PRO A 405 -50.27 -16.90 6.88
N GLU A 406 -51.54 -16.74 6.48
CA GLU A 406 -52.27 -17.71 5.66
C GLU A 406 -51.81 -17.74 4.18
N GLY A 407 -51.06 -16.72 3.73
CA GLY A 407 -50.48 -16.63 2.38
C GLY A 407 -49.03 -17.12 2.28
N THR A 408 -48.52 -17.81 3.31
CA THR A 408 -47.13 -18.29 3.36
C THR A 408 -46.90 -19.61 2.63
N ASP A 409 -47.96 -20.31 2.20
CA ASP A 409 -47.84 -21.51 1.38
C ASP A 409 -47.53 -21.12 -0.07
N LEU A 410 -46.24 -20.92 -0.34
CA LEU A 410 -45.72 -20.60 -1.66
C LEU A 410 -45.71 -21.81 -2.61
N GLY A 411 -46.14 -23.00 -2.17
CA GLY A 411 -45.99 -24.26 -2.93
C GLY A 411 -44.52 -24.59 -3.24
N PRO A 412 -44.24 -25.65 -4.03
CA PRO A 412 -42.88 -25.98 -4.42
C PRO A 412 -42.24 -24.85 -5.25
N ILE A 413 -41.00 -24.50 -4.90
CA ILE A 413 -40.22 -23.41 -5.52
C ILE A 413 -39.75 -23.78 -6.94
N ILE A 414 -39.79 -25.08 -7.28
CA ILE A 414 -39.41 -25.66 -8.57
C ILE A 414 -40.40 -26.79 -8.87
N GLU A 415 -41.07 -26.71 -10.02
CA GLU A 415 -41.63 -27.88 -10.72
C GLU A 415 -40.67 -28.29 -11.84
#